data_AF-A0A150RDP0-F1
#
_entry.id   AF-A0A150RDP0-F1
#
_cell.length_a   1.000
_cell.length_b   1.000
_cell.length_c   1.000
_cell.angle_alpha   90.00
_cell.angle_beta   90.00
_cell.angle_gamma   90.00
#
_symmetry.space_group_name_H-M   'P 1'
#
loop_
_entity.id
_entity.type
_entity.pdbx_description
1 polymer ?
#
loop_
_entity_poly.entity_id
_entity_poly.type
_entity_poly.pdbx_seq_one_letter_code
_entity_poly.pdbx_strand_id
1 'polypeptide(L)'
;MPPTRLLRSTEIPQADNLANVRRVLEALAGGATAKEAIAQQTGISLRHVGYALAAARVLGWLGDDDVSITPAGRGLLAAPPGTADERAHLRRAIFACDVVKEVAPDLFEPAAPTAVALARRLYRSTAGIAKETARRRAQTLLAWRSQVLEQQLPLFPKRPR
;
A
#
# COMPACT_ATOMS: atom_id res chain seq x y z
N MET A 1 23.00 -5.64 -5.43
CA MET A 1 23.16 -4.32 -6.07
C MET A 1 22.91 -3.26 -5.02
N PRO A 2 23.79 -2.27 -4.83
CA PRO A 2 23.47 -1.11 -4.00
C PRO A 2 22.33 -0.29 -4.65
N PRO A 3 21.55 0.48 -3.87
CA PRO A 3 20.46 1.29 -4.39
C PRO A 3 20.95 2.24 -5.48
N THR A 4 20.29 2.24 -6.65
CA THR A 4 20.63 3.12 -7.78
C THR A 4 20.46 4.60 -7.43
N ARG A 5 19.64 4.90 -6.41
CA ARG A 5 19.52 6.20 -5.74
C ARG A 5 18.99 6.01 -4.31
N LEU A 6 19.27 6.97 -3.43
CA LEU A 6 18.59 7.03 -2.14
C LEU A 6 17.11 7.38 -2.32
N LEU A 7 16.25 6.65 -1.60
CA LEU A 7 14.82 6.89 -1.54
C LEU A 7 14.53 8.09 -0.63
N ARG A 8 13.46 8.82 -0.93
CA ARG A 8 12.91 9.86 -0.04
C ARG A 8 11.99 9.21 0.97
N SER A 9 11.92 9.76 2.19
CA SER A 9 11.03 9.23 3.23
C SER A 9 9.55 9.20 2.83
N THR A 10 9.13 10.05 1.91
CA THR A 10 7.75 10.11 1.38
C THR A 10 7.43 8.96 0.42
N GLU A 11 8.44 8.33 -0.16
CA GLU A 11 8.29 7.17 -1.07
C GLU A 11 8.07 5.87 -0.27
N ILE A 12 8.48 5.85 1.00
CA ILE A 12 8.26 4.68 1.85
C ILE A 12 6.81 4.73 2.39
N PRO A 13 6.00 3.66 2.27
CA PRO A 13 4.59 3.67 2.68
C PRO A 13 4.40 3.67 4.19
N GLN A 14 3.33 4.31 4.71
CA GLN A 14 2.92 4.25 6.15
C GLN A 14 1.52 3.68 6.37
N ALA A 15 0.76 3.48 5.30
CA ALA A 15 -0.62 3.08 5.40
C ALA A 15 -0.69 1.56 5.54
N ASP A 16 -0.76 1.06 6.77
CA ASP A 16 -0.76 -0.40 7.01
C ASP A 16 -1.93 -1.11 6.35
N ASN A 17 -3.09 -0.46 6.30
CA ASN A 17 -4.33 -1.06 5.81
C ASN A 17 -4.54 -0.73 4.32
N LEU A 18 -4.42 -1.74 3.45
CA LEU A 18 -4.61 -1.61 2.00
C LEU A 18 -6.08 -1.31 1.64
N ALA A 19 -7.05 -1.75 2.46
CA ALA A 19 -8.44 -1.39 2.24
C ALA A 19 -8.66 0.13 2.43
N ASN A 20 -7.91 0.79 3.32
CA ASN A 20 -7.96 2.26 3.42
C ASN A 20 -7.33 2.93 2.18
N VAL A 21 -6.26 2.35 1.61
CA VAL A 21 -5.67 2.82 0.34
C VAL A 21 -6.67 2.69 -0.81
N ARG A 22 -7.43 1.60 -0.85
CA ARG A 22 -8.51 1.44 -1.81
C ARG A 22 -9.64 2.45 -1.59
N ARG A 23 -10.09 2.66 -0.36
CA ARG A 23 -11.20 3.59 -0.06
C ARG A 23 -10.89 5.02 -0.48
N VAL A 24 -9.63 5.46 -0.37
CA VAL A 24 -9.26 6.79 -0.89
C VAL A 24 -9.27 6.83 -2.42
N LEU A 25 -8.90 5.75 -3.11
CA LEU A 25 -9.04 5.64 -4.57
C LEU A 25 -10.51 5.64 -5.00
N GLU A 26 -11.39 4.95 -4.26
CA GLU A 26 -12.84 4.96 -4.49
C GLU A 26 -13.42 6.38 -4.33
N ALA A 27 -13.00 7.12 -3.30
CA ALA A 27 -13.42 8.51 -3.11
C ALA A 27 -12.94 9.43 -4.26
N LEU A 28 -11.70 9.27 -4.72
CA LEU A 28 -11.19 10.00 -5.90
C LEU A 28 -11.99 9.65 -7.16
N ALA A 29 -12.29 8.37 -7.39
CA ALA A 29 -13.11 7.92 -8.52
C ALA A 29 -14.54 8.47 -8.45
N GLY A 30 -15.06 8.65 -7.24
CA GLY A 30 -16.34 9.31 -6.95
C GLY A 30 -16.32 10.84 -7.05
N GLY A 31 -15.19 11.45 -7.43
CA GLY A 31 -15.05 12.88 -7.69
C GLY A 31 -14.54 13.72 -6.52
N ALA A 32 -14.10 13.12 -5.41
CA ALA A 32 -13.43 13.88 -4.37
C ALA A 32 -12.08 14.41 -4.88
N THR A 33 -11.81 15.71 -4.74
CA THR A 33 -10.56 16.34 -5.20
C THR A 33 -9.70 16.90 -4.07
N ALA A 34 -10.25 16.99 -2.86
CA ALA A 34 -9.57 17.50 -1.66
C ALA A 34 -9.45 16.42 -0.58
N LYS A 35 -8.40 16.47 0.23
CA LYS A 35 -8.14 15.49 1.30
C LYS A 35 -9.23 15.51 2.37
N GLU A 36 -9.80 16.67 2.64
CA GLU A 36 -10.90 16.91 3.56
C GLU A 36 -12.17 16.21 3.08
N ALA A 37 -12.47 16.33 1.78
CA ALA A 37 -13.60 15.63 1.17
C ALA A 37 -13.40 14.10 1.22
N ILE A 38 -12.20 13.62 0.93
CA ILE A 38 -11.88 12.18 1.03
C ILE A 38 -12.02 11.70 2.47
N ALA A 39 -11.51 12.44 3.45
CA ALA A 39 -11.63 12.11 4.86
C ALA A 39 -13.10 12.02 5.30
N GLN A 40 -13.92 12.99 4.90
CA GLN A 40 -15.35 13.01 5.19
C GLN A 40 -16.09 11.82 4.56
N GLN A 41 -15.82 11.51 3.29
CA GLN A 41 -16.48 10.40 2.59
C GLN A 41 -16.07 9.02 3.12
N THR A 42 -14.80 8.87 3.50
CA THR A 42 -14.24 7.56 3.90
C THR A 42 -14.29 7.31 5.41
N GLY A 43 -14.48 8.34 6.23
CA GLY A 43 -14.33 8.29 7.69
C GLY A 43 -12.87 8.17 8.16
N ILE A 44 -11.90 8.27 7.26
CA ILE A 44 -10.47 8.18 7.58
C ILE A 44 -9.97 9.57 8.02
N SER A 45 -9.20 9.65 9.11
CA SER A 45 -8.60 10.92 9.53
C SER A 45 -7.70 11.52 8.44
N LEU A 46 -7.62 12.85 8.33
CA LEU A 46 -6.78 13.57 7.36
C LEU A 46 -5.34 13.05 7.26
N ARG A 47 -4.71 12.77 8.41
CA ARG A 47 -3.35 12.22 8.46
C ARG A 47 -3.24 10.88 7.72
N HIS A 48 -4.19 9.98 7.95
CA HIS A 48 -4.22 8.67 7.32
C HIS A 48 -4.67 8.73 5.86
N VAL A 49 -5.48 9.71 5.45
CA VAL A 49 -5.74 10.01 4.04
C VAL A 49 -4.43 10.37 3.33
N GLY A 50 -3.61 11.23 3.94
CA GLY A 50 -2.28 11.57 3.40
C GLY A 50 -1.39 10.34 3.20
N TYR A 51 -1.36 9.42 4.17
CA TYR A 51 -0.59 8.17 4.03
C TYR A 51 -1.16 7.23 2.97
N ALA A 52 -2.49 7.16 2.86
CA ALA A 52 -3.16 6.30 1.89
C ALA A 52 -2.94 6.80 0.45
N LEU A 53 -3.04 8.11 0.20
CA LEU A 53 -2.72 8.71 -1.09
C LEU A 53 -1.26 8.51 -1.49
N ALA A 54 -0.33 8.70 -0.54
CA ALA A 54 1.09 8.43 -0.79
C ALA A 54 1.34 6.96 -1.13
N ALA A 55 0.69 6.02 -0.44
CA ALA A 55 0.77 4.60 -0.76
C ALA A 55 0.18 4.28 -2.14
N ALA A 56 -0.97 4.86 -2.49
CA ALA A 56 -1.60 4.67 -3.80
C ALA A 56 -0.70 5.16 -4.94
N ARG A 57 0.01 6.28 -4.76
CA ARG A 57 1.01 6.77 -5.72
C ARG A 57 2.19 5.80 -5.84
N VAL A 58 2.77 5.37 -4.72
CA VAL A 58 3.91 4.44 -4.69
C VAL A 58 3.57 3.10 -5.34
N LEU A 59 2.33 2.64 -5.21
CA LEU A 59 1.82 1.42 -5.83
C LEU A 59 1.40 1.60 -7.30
N GLY A 60 1.53 2.82 -7.85
CA GLY A 60 1.23 3.11 -9.25
C GLY A 60 -0.26 3.18 -9.58
N TRP A 61 -1.12 3.41 -8.58
CA TRP A 61 -2.57 3.56 -8.78
C TRP A 61 -3.00 5.01 -9.01
N LEU A 62 -2.14 5.96 -8.65
CA LEU A 62 -2.29 7.38 -8.96
C LEU A 62 -1.16 7.84 -9.86
N GLY A 63 -1.48 8.76 -10.77
CA GLY A 63 -0.51 9.51 -11.55
C GLY A 63 0.23 10.56 -10.71
N ASP A 64 1.19 11.24 -11.33
CA ASP A 64 2.02 12.26 -10.67
C ASP A 64 1.24 13.52 -10.26
N ASP A 65 0.04 13.70 -10.80
CA ASP A 65 -0.88 14.81 -10.50
C ASP A 65 -1.75 14.58 -9.26
N ASP A 66 -1.60 13.42 -8.59
CA ASP A 66 -2.31 13.03 -7.36
C ASP A 66 -3.83 12.86 -7.47
N VAL A 67 -4.37 13.00 -8.68
CA VAL A 67 -5.82 12.96 -8.94
C VAL A 67 -6.15 11.93 -10.01
N SER A 68 -5.29 11.75 -11.01
CA SER A 68 -5.53 10.82 -12.10
C SER A 68 -5.35 9.38 -11.65
N ILE A 69 -6.43 8.59 -11.74
CA ILE A 69 -6.38 7.15 -11.48
C ILE A 69 -5.83 6.42 -12.72
N THR A 70 -4.71 5.72 -12.52
CA THR A 70 -4.02 4.98 -13.58
C THR A 70 -4.84 3.76 -14.04
N PRO A 71 -4.50 3.14 -15.19
CA PRO A 71 -5.12 1.88 -15.59
C PRO A 71 -5.01 0.77 -14.53
N ALA A 72 -3.88 0.70 -13.81
CA ALA A 72 -3.70 -0.25 -12.72
C ALA A 72 -4.65 0.04 -11.54
N GLY A 73 -4.82 1.32 -11.19
CA GLY A 73 -5.78 1.75 -10.15
C GLY A 73 -7.23 1.43 -10.55
N ARG A 74 -7.61 1.67 -11.79
CA ARG A 74 -8.96 1.31 -12.30
C ARG A 74 -9.18 -0.20 -12.30
N GLY A 75 -8.16 -0.99 -12.65
CA GLY A 75 -8.22 -2.45 -12.56
C GLY A 75 -8.50 -2.93 -11.14
N LEU A 76 -7.83 -2.35 -10.14
CA LEU A 76 -8.15 -2.63 -8.73
C LEU A 76 -9.61 -2.29 -8.40
N LEU A 77 -10.08 -1.10 -8.79
CA LEU A 77 -11.44 -0.64 -8.49
C LEU A 77 -12.53 -1.49 -9.14
N ALA A 78 -12.25 -2.09 -10.31
CA ALA A 78 -13.16 -2.99 -10.98
C ALA A 78 -13.35 -4.33 -10.23
N ALA A 79 -12.35 -4.77 -9.47
CA ALA A 79 -12.47 -5.96 -8.64
C ALA A 79 -13.29 -5.67 -7.38
N PRO A 80 -14.26 -6.52 -6.98
CA PRO A 80 -15.02 -6.29 -5.77
C PRO A 80 -14.14 -6.36 -4.50
N PRO A 81 -14.37 -5.51 -3.49
CA PRO A 81 -13.58 -5.53 -2.25
C PRO A 81 -13.66 -6.87 -1.51
N GLY A 82 -12.56 -7.29 -0.89
CA GLY A 82 -12.40 -8.53 -0.13
C GLY A 82 -12.27 -9.81 -0.97
N THR A 83 -12.25 -9.69 -2.30
CA THR A 83 -12.21 -10.86 -3.21
C THR A 83 -10.79 -11.33 -3.53
N ALA A 84 -10.68 -12.55 -4.07
CA ALA A 84 -9.41 -13.06 -4.58
C ALA A 84 -8.86 -12.21 -5.72
N ASP A 85 -9.73 -11.68 -6.58
CA ASP A 85 -9.35 -10.80 -7.69
C ASP A 85 -8.75 -9.49 -7.18
N GLU A 86 -9.39 -8.86 -6.19
CA GLU A 86 -8.82 -7.68 -5.53
C GLU A 86 -7.43 -7.99 -4.99
N ARG A 87 -7.28 -9.09 -4.24
CA ARG A 87 -5.98 -9.48 -3.69
C ARG A 87 -4.93 -9.72 -4.76
N ALA A 88 -5.30 -10.28 -5.91
CA ALA A 88 -4.39 -10.45 -7.03
C ALA A 88 -3.91 -9.09 -7.56
N HIS A 89 -4.78 -8.09 -7.67
CA HIS A 89 -4.41 -6.71 -8.01
C HIS A 89 -3.49 -6.07 -6.97
N LEU A 90 -3.83 -6.19 -5.68
CA LEU A 90 -3.01 -5.68 -4.57
C LEU A 90 -1.61 -6.31 -4.59
N ARG A 91 -1.54 -7.64 -4.68
CA ARG A 91 -0.28 -8.39 -4.71
C ARG A 91 0.57 -8.02 -5.92
N ARG A 92 -0.05 -7.93 -7.11
CA ARG A 92 0.64 -7.53 -8.35
C ARG A 92 1.24 -6.13 -8.22
N ALA A 93 0.50 -5.18 -7.66
CA ALA A 93 0.98 -3.81 -7.47
C ALA A 93 2.18 -3.76 -6.50
N ILE A 94 2.09 -4.45 -5.35
CA ILE A 94 3.19 -4.51 -4.38
C ILE A 94 4.43 -5.18 -5.00
N PHE A 95 4.24 -6.28 -5.73
CA PHE A 95 5.33 -7.01 -6.38
C PHE A 95 6.00 -6.17 -7.50
N ALA A 96 5.22 -5.39 -8.25
CA ALA A 96 5.73 -4.55 -9.32
C ALA A 96 6.39 -3.25 -8.83
N CYS A 97 6.06 -2.79 -7.61
CA CYS A 97 6.54 -1.54 -7.04
C CYS A 97 8.06 -1.51 -6.85
N ASP A 98 8.74 -0.57 -7.50
CA ASP A 98 10.19 -0.46 -7.44
C ASP A 98 10.72 -0.12 -6.04
N VAL A 99 9.99 0.71 -5.30
CA VAL A 99 10.32 1.02 -3.89
C VAL A 99 10.30 -0.25 -3.05
N VAL A 100 9.29 -1.11 -3.22
CA VAL A 100 9.19 -2.37 -2.47
C VAL A 100 10.29 -3.34 -2.89
N LYS A 101 10.58 -3.48 -4.18
CA LYS A 101 11.68 -4.33 -4.67
C LYS A 101 13.03 -3.91 -4.10
N GLU A 102 13.27 -2.62 -3.96
CA GLU A 102 14.53 -2.09 -3.41
C GLU A 102 14.70 -2.45 -1.93
N VAL A 103 13.64 -2.30 -1.13
CA VAL A 103 13.76 -2.38 0.35
C VAL A 103 13.34 -3.74 0.92
N ALA A 104 12.52 -4.49 0.19
CA ALA A 104 11.94 -5.76 0.58
C ALA A 104 11.81 -6.73 -0.62
N PRO A 105 12.90 -7.04 -1.34
CA PRO A 105 12.86 -7.93 -2.51
C PRO A 105 12.35 -9.34 -2.19
N ASP A 106 12.50 -9.76 -0.95
CA ASP A 106 12.09 -11.05 -0.38
C ASP A 106 10.74 -10.98 0.35
N LEU A 107 9.95 -9.90 0.19
CA LEU A 107 8.71 -9.69 0.96
C LEU A 107 7.72 -10.86 0.80
N PHE A 108 7.64 -11.45 -0.39
CA PHE A 108 6.73 -12.54 -0.70
C PHE A 108 7.35 -13.93 -0.65
N GLU A 109 8.60 -14.05 -0.22
CA GLU A 109 9.21 -15.36 0.00
C GLU A 109 8.47 -16.13 1.11
N PRO A 110 8.50 -17.48 1.08
CA PRO A 110 7.86 -18.30 2.11
C PRO A 110 8.34 -17.94 3.51
N ALA A 111 9.66 -17.74 3.66
CA ALA A 111 10.27 -17.18 4.86
C ALA A 111 10.17 -15.65 4.80
N ALA A 112 9.20 -15.08 5.53
CA ALA A 112 9.03 -13.63 5.58
C ALA A 112 10.28 -12.95 6.16
N PRO A 113 10.70 -11.79 5.61
CA PRO A 113 11.78 -11.01 6.21
C PRO A 113 11.34 -10.51 7.59
N THR A 114 12.27 -10.49 8.55
CA THR A 114 11.95 -9.97 9.88
C THR A 114 11.76 -8.45 9.85
N ALA A 115 10.93 -7.92 10.76
CA ALA A 115 10.75 -6.47 10.90
C ALA A 115 12.09 -5.75 11.13
N VAL A 116 13.02 -6.37 11.86
CA VAL A 116 14.37 -5.84 12.10
C VAL A 116 15.20 -5.79 10.82
N ALA A 117 15.17 -6.84 10.00
CA ALA A 117 15.90 -6.89 8.73
C ALA A 117 15.38 -5.83 7.75
N LEU A 118 14.05 -5.71 7.62
CA LEU A 118 13.40 -4.68 6.80
C LEU A 118 13.73 -3.26 7.30
N ALA A 119 13.61 -3.00 8.60
CA ALA A 119 13.93 -1.69 9.16
C ALA A 119 15.38 -1.29 8.91
N ARG A 120 16.32 -2.24 8.99
CA ARG A 120 17.73 -2.01 8.67
C ARG A 120 17.95 -1.68 7.19
N ARG A 121 17.24 -2.37 6.26
CA ARG A 121 17.32 -2.06 4.83
C ARG A 121 16.76 -0.67 4.54
N LEU A 122 15.56 -0.37 5.03
CA LEU A 122 14.91 0.93 4.91
C LEU A 122 15.79 2.08 5.41
N TYR A 123 16.41 1.92 6.58
CA TYR A 123 17.32 2.92 7.14
C TYR A 123 18.54 3.20 6.25
N ARG A 124 19.06 2.18 5.55
CA ARG A 124 20.22 2.33 4.64
C ARG A 124 19.83 2.89 3.27
N SER A 125 18.65 2.56 2.77
CA SER A 125 18.21 2.95 1.42
C SER A 125 17.49 4.30 1.38
N THR A 126 17.12 4.87 2.53
CA THR A 126 16.30 6.10 2.60
C THR A 126 17.07 7.24 3.23
N ALA A 127 17.19 8.36 2.51
CA ALA A 127 17.89 9.54 3.00
C ALA A 127 17.14 10.18 4.20
N GLY A 128 17.87 10.44 5.29
CA GLY A 128 17.38 11.25 6.43
C GLY A 128 16.29 10.60 7.28
N ILE A 129 16.03 9.29 7.14
CA ILE A 129 15.00 8.62 7.94
C ILE A 129 15.51 8.24 9.34
N ALA A 130 14.71 8.51 10.37
CA ALA A 130 15.02 8.06 11.73
C ALA A 130 14.82 6.53 11.86
N LYS A 131 15.56 5.89 12.78
CA LYS A 131 15.47 4.44 13.04
C LYS A 131 14.05 4.00 13.42
N GLU A 132 13.36 4.77 14.26
CA GLU A 132 11.97 4.50 14.64
C GLU A 132 11.02 4.59 13.44
N THR A 133 11.22 5.57 12.57
CA THR A 133 10.44 5.67 11.34
C THR A 133 10.69 4.46 10.45
N ALA A 134 11.95 4.04 10.25
CA ALA A 134 12.25 2.84 9.48
C ALA A 134 11.58 1.58 10.07
N ARG A 135 11.55 1.41 11.40
CA ARG A 135 10.81 0.34 12.08
C ARG A 135 9.32 0.41 11.82
N ARG A 136 8.71 1.59 11.95
CA ARG A 136 7.28 1.81 11.70
C ARG A 136 6.89 1.45 10.26
N ARG A 137 7.75 1.77 9.30
CA ARG A 137 7.55 1.50 7.87
C ARG A 137 7.78 0.04 7.51
N ALA A 138 8.71 -0.64 8.19
CA ALA A 138 8.87 -2.09 8.06
C ALA A 138 7.59 -2.83 8.47
N GLN A 139 6.93 -2.39 9.55
CA GLN A 139 5.64 -2.94 9.96
C GLN A 139 4.56 -2.76 8.89
N THR A 140 4.54 -1.62 8.19
CA THR A 140 3.62 -1.39 7.07
C THR A 140 3.78 -2.44 5.97
N LEU A 141 5.02 -2.74 5.56
CA LEU A 141 5.28 -3.74 4.52
C LEU A 141 4.87 -5.16 4.97
N LEU A 142 5.09 -5.50 6.23
CA LEU A 142 4.65 -6.79 6.79
C LEU A 142 3.12 -6.88 6.89
N ALA A 143 2.46 -5.78 7.26
CA ALA A 143 1.00 -5.71 7.28
C ALA A 143 0.41 -5.90 5.88
N TRP A 144 1.03 -5.30 4.85
CA TRP A 144 0.65 -5.52 3.45
C TRP A 144 0.81 -6.98 3.04
N ARG A 145 1.95 -7.60 3.39
CA ARG A 145 2.20 -9.02 3.13
C ARG A 145 1.11 -9.90 3.74
N SER A 146 0.77 -9.71 5.02
CA SER A 146 -0.29 -10.46 5.70
C SER A 146 -1.63 -10.32 4.96
N GLN A 147 -2.04 -9.09 4.63
CA GLN A 147 -3.33 -8.86 3.94
C GLN A 147 -3.45 -9.56 2.58
N VAL A 148 -2.38 -9.62 1.79
CA VAL A 148 -2.43 -10.23 0.45
C VAL A 148 -2.10 -11.72 0.44
N LEU A 149 -1.63 -12.30 1.56
CA LEU A 149 -1.34 -13.73 1.69
C LEU A 149 -2.32 -14.50 2.58
N GLU A 150 -2.85 -13.91 3.66
CA GLU A 150 -3.58 -14.64 4.71
C GLU A 150 -5.10 -14.81 4.48
N GLN A 151 -5.71 -14.20 3.46
CA GLN A 151 -7.11 -14.49 3.15
C GLN A 151 -7.26 -15.74 2.26
N GLN A 152 -7.11 -16.90 2.91
CA GLN A 152 -7.46 -18.23 2.39
C GLN A 152 -8.78 -18.80 2.93
N LEU A 153 -9.66 -18.04 3.61
CA LEU A 153 -11.03 -18.52 3.88
C LEU A 153 -12.08 -17.42 3.65
N PRO A 154 -13.17 -17.70 2.91
CA PRO A 154 -14.38 -16.92 3.05
C PRO A 154 -14.91 -17.17 4.47
N LEU A 155 -14.90 -16.14 5.32
CA LEU A 155 -15.38 -16.24 6.70
C LEU A 155 -16.91 -16.42 6.82
N PHE A 156 -17.65 -16.47 5.70
CA PHE A 156 -19.05 -16.88 5.69
C PHE A 156 -19.39 -17.62 4.38
N PRO A 157 -19.95 -18.85 4.41
CA PRO A 157 -20.76 -19.32 3.29
C PRO A 157 -21.95 -18.39 3.14
N LYS A 158 -22.28 -17.98 1.90
CA LYS A 158 -23.54 -17.30 1.59
C LYS A 158 -24.67 -18.15 2.18
N ARG A 159 -25.47 -17.59 3.10
CA ARG A 159 -26.71 -18.24 3.54
C ARG A 159 -27.60 -18.41 2.31
N PRO A 160 -28.10 -19.63 2.01
CA PRO A 160 -29.11 -19.79 0.97
C PRO A 160 -30.38 -19.05 1.39
N ARG A 161 -31.03 -18.39 0.41
CA ARG A 161 -32.43 -17.99 0.51
C ARG A 161 -33.31 -19.17 0.16
#